data_AF-A0A2E2WVK5-F1
#
_entry.id   AF-A0A2E2WVK5-F1
#
_cell.length_a   1.000
_cell.length_b   1.000
_cell.length_c   1.000
_cell.angle_alpha   90.00
_cell.angle_beta   90.00
_cell.angle_gamma   90.00
#
_symmetry.space_group_name_H-M   'P 1'
#
loop_
_entity.id
_entity.type
_entity.pdbx_description
1 polymer ?
#
loop_
_entity_poly.entity_id
_entity_poly.type
_entity_poly.pdbx_seq_one_letter_code
_entity_poly.pdbx_strand_id
1 'polypeptide(L)'
;MILNLALILSIQMKKVDADAEKVLKFNFSYMDNYFKIFNLDISYKIDLKQLESQYHKLQSKNHPDKQNISEIEFSILLNNAYKNLNNDFLRACHILALNDIDILHDQTAVKVKQETLIEILEIQEQISEQDNIKIIQELQNKITENFNQNLEKSMSLYQDNKINESSQFLIKAKYLKKSLEDLKIKKSQIRNAT
;
A
#
# COMPACT_ATOMS: atom_id res chain seq x y z
N MET A 1 -11.14 14.31 -6.86
CA MET A 1 -11.12 14.15 -8.33
C MET A 1 -11.49 12.74 -8.80
N ILE A 2 -11.32 11.70 -7.98
CA ILE A 2 -11.69 10.30 -8.31
C ILE A 2 -13.21 10.04 -8.19
N LEU A 3 -13.91 10.71 -7.26
CA LEU A 3 -15.38 10.59 -7.10
C LEU A 3 -16.17 10.96 -8.38
N ASN A 4 -15.65 11.88 -9.19
CA ASN A 4 -16.32 12.29 -10.43
C ASN A 4 -16.22 11.21 -11.52
N LEU A 5 -15.17 10.40 -11.52
CA LEU A 5 -15.02 9.33 -12.50
C LEU A 5 -16.02 8.21 -12.23
N ALA A 6 -16.25 7.86 -10.95
CA ALA A 6 -17.24 6.88 -10.53
C ALA A 6 -18.68 7.31 -10.85
N LEU A 7 -18.99 8.61 -10.72
CA LEU A 7 -20.29 9.18 -11.07
C LEU A 7 -20.50 9.29 -12.59
N ILE A 8 -19.44 9.62 -13.35
CA ILE A 8 -19.48 9.66 -14.82
C ILE A 8 -19.63 8.24 -15.39
N LEU A 9 -18.96 7.26 -14.78
CA LEU A 9 -19.12 5.84 -15.11
C LEU A 9 -20.54 5.35 -14.81
N SER A 10 -21.12 5.67 -13.64
CA SER A 10 -22.48 5.25 -13.29
C SER A 10 -23.58 5.88 -14.17
N ILE A 11 -23.35 7.09 -14.69
CA ILE A 11 -24.25 7.74 -15.66
C ILE A 11 -24.16 7.09 -17.06
N GLN A 12 -22.97 6.60 -17.47
CA GLN A 12 -22.81 5.84 -18.71
C GLN A 12 -23.33 4.38 -18.63
N MET A 13 -23.57 3.85 -17.43
CA MET A 13 -23.99 2.45 -17.18
C MET A 13 -25.45 2.09 -17.51
N LYS A 14 -26.29 3.03 -17.97
CA LYS A 14 -27.69 2.70 -18.35
C LYS A 14 -27.84 2.02 -19.73
N LYS A 15 -26.74 1.77 -20.46
CA LYS A 15 -26.77 1.18 -21.82
C LYS A 15 -25.57 0.27 -22.12
N VAL A 16 -25.29 -0.75 -21.31
CA VAL A 16 -24.16 -1.66 -21.59
C VAL A 16 -24.59 -3.12 -21.53
N ASP A 17 -24.23 -3.87 -22.59
CA ASP A 17 -24.53 -5.29 -22.83
C ASP A 17 -23.97 -6.23 -21.74
N ALA A 18 -24.63 -7.37 -21.56
CA ALA A 18 -24.35 -8.38 -20.53
C ALA A 18 -22.90 -8.94 -20.56
N ASP A 19 -22.25 -8.95 -21.72
CA ASP A 19 -20.85 -9.40 -21.86
C ASP A 19 -19.85 -8.38 -21.31
N ALA A 20 -20.13 -7.08 -21.46
CA ALA A 20 -19.32 -6.02 -20.88
C ALA A 20 -19.53 -5.93 -19.36
N GLU A 21 -20.73 -6.20 -18.84
CA GLU A 21 -20.98 -6.33 -17.39
C GLU A 21 -20.20 -7.50 -16.77
N LYS A 22 -20.05 -8.61 -17.51
CA LYS A 22 -19.29 -9.79 -17.08
C LYS A 22 -17.78 -9.53 -17.10
N VAL A 23 -17.27 -8.83 -18.11
CA VAL A 23 -15.86 -8.38 -18.18
C VAL A 23 -15.57 -7.33 -17.10
N LEU A 24 -16.52 -6.43 -16.80
CA LEU A 24 -16.40 -5.47 -15.69
C LEU A 24 -16.43 -6.15 -14.32
N LYS A 25 -17.37 -7.07 -14.05
CA LYS A 25 -17.37 -7.87 -12.81
C LYS A 25 -16.11 -8.71 -12.66
N PHE A 26 -15.57 -9.23 -13.76
CA PHE A 26 -14.31 -9.96 -13.78
C PHE A 26 -13.11 -9.03 -13.46
N ASN A 27 -13.04 -7.85 -14.07
CA ASN A 27 -12.00 -6.85 -13.79
C ASN A 27 -12.10 -6.28 -12.37
N PHE A 28 -13.31 -6.00 -11.86
CA PHE A 28 -13.52 -5.58 -10.47
C PHE A 28 -13.13 -6.69 -9.49
N SER A 29 -13.51 -7.95 -9.75
CA SER A 29 -13.16 -9.08 -8.88
C SER A 29 -11.64 -9.32 -8.72
N TYR A 30 -10.80 -8.86 -9.65
CA TYR A 30 -9.34 -8.93 -9.56
C TYR A 30 -8.69 -7.63 -9.06
N MET A 31 -9.36 -6.49 -9.20
CA MET A 31 -8.95 -5.22 -8.57
C MET A 31 -9.18 -5.25 -7.06
N ASP A 32 -10.14 -6.06 -6.60
CA ASP A 32 -10.46 -6.15 -5.18
C ASP A 32 -9.42 -7.00 -4.42
N ASN A 33 -8.80 -8.02 -5.04
CA ASN A 33 -7.89 -8.92 -4.34
C ASN A 33 -6.68 -9.40 -5.16
N TYR A 34 -5.53 -8.76 -4.95
CA TYR A 34 -4.25 -9.11 -5.57
C TYR A 34 -3.74 -10.53 -5.26
N PHE A 35 -4.09 -11.12 -4.11
CA PHE A 35 -3.63 -12.49 -3.78
C PHE A 35 -4.19 -13.52 -4.78
N LYS A 36 -5.41 -13.31 -5.27
CA LYS A 36 -6.05 -14.19 -6.27
C LYS A 36 -5.32 -14.20 -7.61
N ILE A 37 -4.67 -13.09 -7.99
CA ILE A 37 -3.91 -13.00 -9.25
C ILE A 37 -2.75 -14.00 -9.27
N PHE A 38 -2.08 -14.17 -8.14
CA PHE A 38 -0.92 -15.05 -7.99
C PHE A 38 -1.26 -16.42 -7.42
N ASN A 39 -2.55 -16.72 -7.23
CA ASN A 39 -3.03 -17.94 -6.60
C ASN A 39 -2.39 -18.16 -5.22
N LEU A 40 -2.39 -17.11 -4.40
CA LEU A 40 -1.91 -17.08 -3.02
C LEU A 40 -3.11 -16.97 -2.06
N ASP A 41 -2.96 -17.54 -0.88
CA ASP A 41 -3.88 -17.29 0.23
C ASP A 41 -3.70 -15.87 0.77
N ILE A 42 -4.78 -15.30 1.32
CA ILE A 42 -4.75 -13.97 1.95
C ILE A 42 -3.98 -14.09 3.27
N SER A 43 -2.70 -13.74 3.24
CA SER A 43 -1.81 -13.79 4.39
C SER A 43 -0.83 -12.64 4.35
N TYR A 44 -0.46 -12.12 5.53
CA TYR A 44 0.65 -11.18 5.63
C TYR A 44 2.00 -11.86 5.40
N LYS A 45 2.15 -13.12 5.81
CA LYS A 45 3.36 -13.92 5.57
C LYS A 45 3.12 -14.76 4.32
N ILE A 46 3.68 -14.30 3.21
CA ILE A 46 3.63 -15.01 1.91
C ILE A 46 5.04 -15.47 1.51
N ASP A 47 5.10 -16.50 0.67
CA ASP A 47 6.34 -16.89 0.00
C ASP A 47 6.64 -15.91 -1.15
N LEU A 48 7.62 -15.03 -0.94
CA LEU A 48 8.05 -14.05 -1.95
C LEU A 48 8.67 -14.71 -3.19
N LYS A 49 9.28 -15.89 -3.07
CA LYS A 49 9.80 -16.62 -4.23
C LYS A 49 8.67 -17.17 -5.08
N GLN A 50 7.61 -17.67 -4.44
CA GLN A 50 6.40 -18.08 -5.14
C GLN A 50 5.74 -16.87 -5.84
N LEU A 51 5.63 -15.73 -5.16
CA LEU A 51 5.09 -14.50 -5.74
C LEU A 51 5.89 -14.07 -7.00
N GLU A 52 7.21 -14.00 -6.90
CA GLU A 52 8.11 -13.63 -8.00
C GLU A 52 8.02 -14.61 -9.17
N SER A 53 8.01 -15.92 -8.89
CA SER A 53 7.88 -16.96 -9.92
C SER A 53 6.55 -16.83 -10.69
N GLN A 54 5.43 -16.63 -9.97
CA GLN A 54 4.13 -16.45 -10.60
C GLN A 54 4.05 -15.14 -11.40
N TYR A 55 4.62 -14.06 -10.88
CA TYR A 55 4.73 -12.79 -11.59
C TYR A 55 5.46 -12.96 -12.93
N HIS A 56 6.64 -13.56 -12.96
CA HIS A 56 7.38 -13.79 -14.20
C HIS A 56 6.64 -14.71 -15.18
N LYS A 57 5.97 -15.76 -14.68
CA LYS A 57 5.18 -16.68 -15.50
C LYS A 57 3.97 -16.00 -16.15
N LEU A 58 3.31 -15.08 -15.43
CA LEU A 58 2.16 -14.33 -15.95
C LEU A 58 2.62 -13.21 -16.89
N GLN A 59 3.73 -12.54 -16.58
CA GLN A 59 4.29 -11.48 -17.42
C GLN A 59 4.79 -12.03 -18.76
N SER A 60 5.45 -13.19 -18.78
CA SER A 60 5.98 -13.80 -20.00
C SER A 60 4.91 -14.27 -20.98
N LYS A 61 3.71 -14.58 -20.50
CA LYS A 61 2.56 -14.94 -21.34
C LYS A 61 1.97 -13.75 -22.12
N ASN A 62 2.30 -12.51 -21.73
CA ASN A 62 1.83 -11.28 -22.37
C ASN A 62 2.98 -10.66 -23.20
N HIS A 63 3.28 -11.26 -24.35
CA HIS A 63 4.35 -10.77 -25.23
C HIS A 63 3.99 -9.43 -25.90
N PRO A 64 4.88 -8.42 -25.89
CA PRO A 64 4.59 -7.06 -26.37
C PRO A 64 4.28 -6.94 -27.87
N ASP A 65 4.68 -7.93 -28.68
CA ASP A 65 4.48 -7.91 -30.14
C ASP A 65 3.02 -8.19 -30.59
N LYS A 66 2.10 -8.51 -29.66
CA LYS A 66 0.67 -8.75 -29.96
C LYS A 66 -0.30 -8.04 -29.01
N GLN A 67 0.14 -6.98 -28.33
CA GLN A 67 -0.68 -6.35 -27.28
C GLN A 67 -1.90 -5.61 -27.84
N ASN A 68 -3.08 -6.20 -27.62
CA ASN A 68 -4.33 -5.46 -27.60
C ASN A 68 -4.45 -4.64 -26.30
N ILE A 69 -5.34 -3.64 -26.26
CA ILE A 69 -5.56 -2.75 -25.08
C ILE A 69 -5.78 -3.56 -23.79
N SER A 70 -6.48 -4.69 -23.87
CA SER A 70 -6.72 -5.58 -22.73
C SER A 70 -5.45 -6.22 -22.14
N GLU A 71 -4.44 -6.49 -22.95
CA GLU A 71 -3.17 -7.07 -22.50
C GLU A 71 -2.30 -6.02 -21.77
N ILE A 72 -2.38 -4.76 -22.21
CA ILE A 72 -1.73 -3.62 -21.55
C ILE A 72 -2.34 -3.41 -20.15
N GLU A 73 -3.68 -3.36 -20.07
CA GLU A 73 -4.40 -3.21 -18.79
C GLU A 73 -4.06 -4.35 -17.81
N PHE A 74 -3.99 -5.59 -18.29
CA PHE A 74 -3.61 -6.74 -17.48
C PHE A 74 -2.16 -6.66 -16.99
N SER A 75 -1.23 -6.21 -17.83
CA SER A 75 0.18 -5.99 -17.44
C SER A 75 0.30 -4.92 -16.34
N ILE A 76 -0.45 -3.82 -16.46
CA ILE A 76 -0.50 -2.77 -15.43
C ILE A 76 -1.06 -3.34 -14.11
N LEU A 77 -2.15 -4.10 -14.17
CA LEU A 77 -2.72 -4.79 -13.00
C LEU A 77 -1.70 -5.72 -12.34
N LEU A 78 -1.02 -6.56 -13.12
CA LEU A 78 -0.04 -7.53 -12.64
C LEU A 78 1.13 -6.84 -11.92
N ASN A 79 1.65 -5.75 -12.51
CA ASN A 79 2.69 -4.93 -11.91
C ASN A 79 2.24 -4.30 -10.59
N ASN A 80 1.03 -3.75 -10.56
CA ASN A 80 0.46 -3.16 -9.35
C ASN A 80 0.27 -4.21 -8.25
N ALA A 81 -0.28 -5.37 -8.60
CA ALA A 81 -0.49 -6.47 -7.67
C ALA A 81 0.84 -6.97 -7.09
N TYR A 82 1.85 -7.18 -7.95
CA TYR A 82 3.18 -7.59 -7.53
C TYR A 82 3.81 -6.54 -6.60
N LYS A 83 3.78 -5.26 -6.97
CA LYS A 83 4.32 -4.17 -6.15
C LYS A 83 3.66 -4.11 -4.77
N ASN A 84 2.34 -4.28 -4.70
CA ASN A 84 1.61 -4.25 -3.43
C ASN A 84 1.94 -5.46 -2.56
N LEU A 85 1.92 -6.67 -3.12
CA LEU A 85 2.19 -7.88 -2.33
C LEU A 85 3.67 -8.03 -1.97
N ASN A 86 4.60 -7.52 -2.77
CA ASN A 86 6.03 -7.62 -2.49
C ASN A 86 6.51 -6.63 -1.41
N ASN A 87 5.81 -5.50 -1.22
CA ASN A 87 6.13 -4.54 -0.17
C ASN A 87 5.31 -4.82 1.08
N ASP A 88 5.96 -5.13 2.20
CA ASP A 88 5.28 -5.53 3.43
C ASP A 88 4.21 -4.52 3.91
N PHE A 89 4.51 -3.22 3.84
CA PHE A 89 3.54 -2.19 4.22
C PHE A 89 2.36 -2.10 3.25
N LEU A 90 2.61 -2.15 1.94
CA LEU A 90 1.51 -2.14 0.96
C LEU A 90 0.67 -3.41 1.06
N ARG A 91 1.29 -4.57 1.33
CA ARG A 91 0.59 -5.83 1.56
C ARG A 91 -0.30 -5.76 2.79
N ALA A 92 0.19 -5.20 3.89
CA ALA A 92 -0.61 -4.97 5.10
C ALA A 92 -1.80 -4.01 4.83
N CYS A 93 -1.57 -2.92 4.10
CA CYS A 93 -2.63 -2.00 3.70
C CYS A 93 -3.68 -2.70 2.83
N HIS A 94 -3.25 -3.52 1.88
CA HIS A 94 -4.14 -4.29 1.01
C HIS A 94 -4.99 -5.28 1.80
N ILE A 95 -4.41 -5.97 2.80
CA ILE A 95 -5.14 -6.86 3.70
C ILE A 95 -6.24 -6.13 4.46
N LEU A 96 -5.98 -4.92 4.98
CA LEU A 96 -7.03 -4.13 5.63
C LEU A 96 -8.05 -3.57 4.64
N ALA A 97 -7.63 -3.21 3.42
CA ALA A 97 -8.54 -2.76 2.37
C ALA A 97 -9.56 -3.85 1.96
N LEU A 98 -9.16 -5.12 2.00
CA LEU A 98 -10.09 -6.26 1.83
C LEU A 98 -11.18 -6.34 2.92
N ASN A 99 -11.03 -5.61 4.02
CA ASN A 99 -11.99 -5.49 5.12
C ASN A 99 -12.63 -4.09 5.16
N ASP A 100 -12.72 -3.42 4.01
CA ASP A 100 -13.29 -2.07 3.85
C ASP A 100 -12.56 -0.99 4.67
N ILE A 101 -11.26 -1.17 4.94
CA ILE A 101 -10.42 -0.19 5.64
C ILE A 101 -9.23 0.22 4.76
N ASP A 102 -9.37 1.36 4.08
CA ASP A 102 -8.35 1.98 3.25
C ASP A 102 -7.48 2.95 4.06
N ILE A 103 -6.29 2.48 4.42
CA ILE A 103 -5.26 3.28 5.10
C ILE A 103 -4.47 4.16 4.11
N LEU A 104 -4.37 3.79 2.84
CA LEU A 104 -3.52 4.52 1.88
C LEU A 104 -4.15 5.86 1.49
N HIS A 105 -5.45 5.87 1.21
CA HIS A 105 -6.14 7.06 0.69
C HIS A 105 -6.97 7.82 1.72
N ASP A 106 -6.94 7.40 3.00
CA ASP A 106 -7.68 8.03 4.10
C ASP A 106 -9.21 8.11 3.84
N GLN A 107 -9.75 7.24 2.98
CA GLN A 107 -11.15 7.29 2.55
C GLN A 107 -12.10 6.71 3.60
N THR A 108 -11.66 5.69 4.34
CA THR A 108 -12.44 5.04 5.39
C THR A 108 -11.98 5.60 6.73
N ALA A 109 -12.84 6.38 7.37
CA ALA A 109 -12.52 7.24 8.51
C ALA A 109 -12.21 6.48 9.82
N VAL A 110 -11.08 5.77 9.87
CA VAL A 110 -10.51 5.35 11.15
C VAL A 110 -9.88 6.57 11.78
N LYS A 111 -10.55 7.13 12.80
CA LYS A 111 -10.04 8.30 13.53
C LYS A 111 -8.67 7.97 14.13
N VAL A 112 -7.67 8.77 13.78
CA VAL A 112 -6.32 8.63 14.32
C VAL A 112 -6.34 8.98 15.81
N LYS A 113 -5.71 8.13 16.62
CA LYS A 113 -5.50 8.38 18.05
C LYS A 113 -4.66 9.64 18.29
N GLN A 114 -5.04 10.42 19.30
CA GLN A 114 -4.34 11.66 19.65
C GLN A 114 -2.88 11.39 20.03
N GLU A 115 -2.62 10.28 20.72
CA GLU A 115 -1.29 9.86 21.13
C GLU A 115 -0.36 9.66 19.93
N THR A 116 -0.89 9.06 18.84
CA THR A 116 -0.15 8.91 17.58
C THR A 116 0.18 10.26 16.97
N LEU A 117 -0.77 11.21 16.95
CA LEU A 117 -0.54 12.52 16.36
C LEU A 117 0.55 13.30 17.13
N ILE A 118 0.52 13.25 18.46
CA ILE A 118 1.54 13.90 19.32
C ILE A 118 2.92 13.31 19.03
N GLU A 119 3.06 11.99 19.02
CA GLU A 119 4.34 11.32 18.73
C GLU A 119 4.89 11.68 17.34
N ILE A 120 4.02 11.74 16.32
CA ILE A 120 4.44 12.12 14.97
C ILE A 120 4.86 13.58 14.90
N LEU A 121 4.21 14.48 15.62
CA LEU A 121 4.61 15.89 15.71
C LEU A 121 5.99 16.03 16.35
N GLU A 122 6.25 15.34 17.47
CA GLU A 122 7.55 15.33 18.13
C GLU A 122 8.66 14.80 17.20
N ILE A 123 8.36 13.74 16.44
CA ILE A 123 9.28 13.21 15.43
C ILE A 123 9.57 14.27 14.35
N GLN A 124 8.55 14.97 13.85
CA GLN A 124 8.72 16.00 12.83
C GLN A 124 9.57 17.18 13.33
N GLU A 125 9.37 17.60 14.57
CA GLU A 125 10.19 18.64 15.23
C GLU A 125 11.65 18.20 15.30
N GLN A 126 11.91 16.98 15.79
CA GLN A 126 13.26 16.40 15.82
C GLN A 126 13.91 16.31 14.43
N ILE A 127 13.16 16.01 13.37
CA ILE A 127 13.70 15.99 12.01
C ILE A 127 14.06 17.40 11.53
N SER A 128 13.23 18.39 11.84
CA SER A 128 13.39 19.77 11.40
C SER A 128 14.64 20.42 11.99
N GLU A 129 14.84 20.25 13.29
CA GLU A 129 15.88 20.94 14.08
C GLU A 129 17.28 20.33 13.94
N GLN A 130 17.40 19.16 13.32
CA GLN A 130 18.67 18.42 13.28
C GLN A 130 19.41 18.61 11.96
N ASP A 131 20.60 19.22 12.04
CA ASP A 131 21.52 19.36 10.92
C ASP A 131 22.74 18.42 11.02
N ASN A 132 22.84 17.64 12.10
CA ASN A 132 23.91 16.67 12.28
C ASN A 132 23.57 15.34 11.59
N ILE A 133 24.36 14.98 10.58
CA ILE A 133 24.16 13.76 9.78
C ILE A 133 24.17 12.48 10.61
N LYS A 134 24.93 12.43 11.71
CA LYS A 134 25.00 11.26 12.60
C LYS A 134 23.70 11.12 13.40
N ILE A 135 23.19 12.21 13.96
CA ILE A 135 21.92 12.22 14.71
C ILE A 135 20.75 11.88 13.78
N ILE A 136 20.74 12.41 12.57
CA ILE A 136 19.75 12.05 11.53
C ILE A 136 19.79 10.55 11.21
N GLN A 137 20.98 9.93 11.18
CA GLN A 137 21.12 8.49 10.95
C GLN A 137 20.58 7.67 12.15
N GLU A 138 20.85 8.10 13.38
CA GLU A 138 20.31 7.46 14.59
C GLU A 138 18.79 7.56 14.64
N LEU A 139 18.24 8.74 14.34
CA LEU A 139 16.79 8.97 14.26
C LEU A 139 16.15 8.12 13.17
N GLN A 140 16.79 8.00 11.99
CA GLN A 140 16.35 7.11 10.93
C GLN A 140 16.26 5.65 11.40
N ASN A 141 17.27 5.15 12.13
CA ASN A 141 17.26 3.79 12.66
C ASN A 141 16.12 3.59 13.66
N LYS A 142 15.94 4.53 14.60
CA LYS A 142 14.87 4.48 15.61
C LYS A 142 13.47 4.47 14.98
N ILE A 143 13.24 5.33 13.99
CA ILE A 143 11.94 5.39 13.29
C ILE A 143 11.73 4.13 12.45
N THR A 144 12.77 3.58 11.83
CA THR A 144 12.69 2.33 11.06
C THR A 144 12.30 1.15 11.97
N GLU A 145 12.89 1.06 13.16
CA GLU A 145 12.53 0.05 14.14
C GLU A 145 11.08 0.21 14.62
N ASN A 146 10.67 1.44 14.99
CA ASN A 146 9.29 1.75 15.38
C ASN A 146 8.30 1.38 14.25
N PHE A 147 8.63 1.72 13.00
CA PHE A 147 7.82 1.37 11.83
C PHE A 147 7.62 -0.15 11.71
N ASN A 148 8.70 -0.93 11.77
CA ASN A 148 8.64 -2.39 11.67
C ASN A 148 7.83 -3.02 12.82
N GLN A 149 8.03 -2.52 14.05
CA GLN A 149 7.27 -2.99 15.21
C GLN A 149 5.77 -2.72 15.08
N ASN A 150 5.38 -1.53 14.61
CA ASN A 150 3.96 -1.20 14.39
C ASN A 150 3.36 -2.04 13.27
N LEU A 151 4.12 -2.31 12.20
CA LEU A 151 3.67 -3.14 11.09
C LEU A 151 3.41 -4.58 11.53
N GLU A 152 4.36 -5.22 12.22
CA GLU A 152 4.21 -6.57 12.77
C GLU A 152 3.06 -6.64 13.79
N LYS A 153 2.96 -5.63 14.68
CA LYS A 153 1.90 -5.58 15.67
C LYS A 153 0.52 -5.44 15.03
N SER A 154 0.41 -4.62 13.99
CA SER A 154 -0.82 -4.47 13.20
C SER A 154 -1.28 -5.82 12.64
N MET A 155 -0.37 -6.58 12.01
CA MET A 155 -0.70 -7.86 11.38
C MET A 155 -0.98 -8.97 12.39
N SER A 156 -0.32 -8.96 13.55
CA SER A 156 -0.67 -9.84 14.67
C SER A 156 -2.09 -9.57 15.19
N LEU A 157 -2.46 -8.29 15.38
CA LEU A 157 -3.82 -7.93 15.81
C LEU A 157 -4.89 -8.27 14.77
N TYR A 158 -4.55 -8.17 13.49
CA TYR A 158 -5.41 -8.61 12.40
C TYR A 158 -5.70 -10.11 12.49
N GLN A 159 -4.66 -10.94 12.73
CA GLN A 159 -4.82 -12.39 12.91
C GLN A 159 -5.70 -12.74 14.12
N ASP A 160 -5.68 -11.92 15.17
CA ASP A 160 -6.55 -12.05 16.34
C ASP A 160 -7.98 -11.50 16.12
N ASN A 161 -8.36 -11.17 14.88
CA ASN A 161 -9.63 -10.53 14.50
C ASN A 161 -9.88 -9.15 15.14
N LYS A 162 -8.83 -8.48 15.63
CA LYS A 162 -8.90 -7.13 16.23
C LYS A 162 -8.65 -6.05 15.19
N ILE A 163 -9.55 -5.97 14.21
CA ILE A 163 -9.39 -5.15 13.00
C ILE A 163 -9.18 -3.67 13.32
N ASN A 164 -10.01 -3.07 14.18
CA ASN A 164 -9.90 -1.65 14.54
C ASN A 164 -8.55 -1.31 15.18
N GLU A 165 -8.03 -2.19 16.04
CA GLU A 165 -6.73 -1.99 16.70
C GLU A 165 -5.60 -2.17 15.69
N SER A 166 -5.69 -3.18 14.83
CA SER A 166 -4.77 -3.39 13.71
C SER A 166 -4.65 -2.13 12.82
N SER A 167 -5.77 -1.49 12.50
CA SER A 167 -5.80 -0.25 11.71
C SER A 167 -5.05 0.89 12.40
N GLN A 168 -5.20 1.05 13.72
CA GLN A 168 -4.50 2.11 14.47
C GLN A 168 -2.97 1.96 14.39
N PHE A 169 -2.47 0.72 14.53
CA PHE A 169 -1.05 0.43 14.38
C PHE A 169 -0.57 0.64 12.94
N LEU A 170 -1.37 0.28 11.93
CA LEU A 170 -0.99 0.49 10.54
C LEU A 170 -0.99 1.97 10.13
N ILE A 171 -1.93 2.76 10.65
CA ILE A 171 -1.96 4.22 10.49
C ILE A 171 -0.70 4.85 11.08
N LYS A 172 -0.30 4.42 12.29
CA LYS A 172 0.96 4.87 12.88
C LYS A 172 2.15 4.49 12.00
N ALA A 173 2.21 3.26 11.50
CA ALA A 173 3.24 2.85 10.53
C ALA A 173 3.23 3.70 9.25
N LYS A 174 2.06 4.10 8.73
CA LYS A 174 1.95 5.03 7.58
C LYS A 174 2.63 6.37 7.87
N TYR A 175 2.37 6.98 9.02
CA TYR A 175 3.00 8.24 9.39
C TYR A 175 4.51 8.10 9.61
N LEU A 176 4.96 7.04 10.29
CA LEU A 176 6.39 6.76 10.47
C LEU A 176 7.11 6.57 9.13
N LYS A 177 6.47 5.87 8.18
CA LYS A 177 6.99 5.73 6.81
C LYS A 177 7.14 7.09 6.13
N LYS A 178 6.17 7.99 6.30
CA LYS A 178 6.26 9.36 5.79
C LYS A 178 7.42 10.13 6.44
N SER A 179 7.60 10.01 7.75
CA SER A 179 8.75 10.61 8.46
C SER A 179 10.11 10.08 7.95
N LEU A 180 10.21 8.79 7.57
CA LEU A 180 11.42 8.23 6.95
C LEU A 180 11.71 8.85 5.57
N GLU A 181 10.68 9.14 4.79
CA GLU A 181 10.83 9.85 3.51
C GLU A 181 11.33 11.28 3.73
N ASP A 182 10.76 11.98 4.71
CA ASP A 182 11.14 13.35 5.05
C ASP A 182 12.60 13.41 5.58
N LEU A 183 13.00 12.44 6.39
CA LEU A 183 14.39 12.26 6.82
C LEU A 183 15.35 12.04 5.65
N LYS A 184 14.97 11.25 4.65
CA LYS A 184 15.79 11.01 3.46
C LYS A 184 16.03 12.33 2.71
N ILE A 185 15.02 13.18 2.62
CA ILE A 185 15.12 14.52 2.00
C ILE A 185 16.07 15.40 2.84
N LYS A 186 15.84 15.52 4.14
CA LYS A 186 16.69 16.32 5.06
C LYS A 186 18.16 15.88 5.00
N LYS A 187 18.42 14.57 5.02
CA LYS A 187 19.76 13.99 4.88
C LYS A 187 20.44 14.39 3.57
N SER A 188 19.69 14.45 2.47
CA SER A 188 20.21 14.92 1.18
C SER A 188 20.54 16.41 1.21
N GLN A 189 19.70 17.23 1.87
CA GLN A 189 19.92 18.67 2.00
C GLN A 189 21.19 18.98 2.80
N ILE A 190 21.40 18.32 3.94
CA ILE A 190 22.60 18.48 4.76
C ILE A 190 23.86 18.12 3.96
N ARG A 191 23.85 16.98 3.26
CA ARG A 191 24.98 16.55 2.43
C ARG A 191 25.32 17.50 1.29
N ASN A 192 24.32 18.17 0.70
CA ASN A 192 24.54 19.12 -0.38
C ASN A 192 25.00 20.50 0.13
N ALA A 193 24.79 20.79 1.42
CA ALA A 193 25.19 22.03 2.07
C ALA A 193 26.59 21.97 2.72
N THR A 194 27.21 20.78 2.77
CA THR A 194 28.55 20.53 3.34
C THR A 194 29.55 20.28 2.23
#